data_AF-A0A2N5FCY8-F1
#
_entry.id   AF-A0A2N5FCY8-F1
#
_cell.length_a   1.000
_cell.length_b   1.000
_cell.length_c   1.000
_cell.angle_alpha   90.00
_cell.angle_beta   90.00
_cell.angle_gamma   90.00
#
_symmetry.space_group_name_H-M   'P 1'
#
loop_
_entity.id
_entity.type
_entity.pdbx_description
1 polymer ?
#
loop_
_entity_poly.entity_id
_entity_poly.type
_entity_poly.pdbx_seq_one_letter_code
_entity_poly.pdbx_strand_id
1 'polypeptide(L)'
;MTLLKFRNYSKKVETNLAKAIKQIKKEIPTPEQEQAQAITDIVAALANNREAIMSTISILKQLQDIGVFNALNGLLEKRVDVGVIAIKQINQPSMHNTIKSGINVMNFLGQLNPDQLQIMLNGVSRGLEKFGENVEKNERVSLWKLGNSVRNENVRTALGTMLGLLEGMGEVFQRDKKELH
;
A
#
# COMPACT_ATOMS: atom_id res chain seq x y z
N MET A 1 -24.64 -39.26 75.51
CA MET A 1 -25.07 -37.84 75.36
C MET A 1 -24.06 -37.12 74.45
N THR A 2 -23.85 -37.59 73.22
CA THR A 2 -24.79 -37.50 72.10
C THR A 2 -24.81 -36.08 71.51
N LEU A 3 -24.10 -35.95 70.39
CA LEU A 3 -24.55 -35.28 69.16
C LEU A 3 -24.76 -33.75 69.14
N LEU A 4 -24.49 -33.00 70.21
CA LEU A 4 -24.69 -31.54 70.19
C LEU A 4 -23.50 -30.70 69.72
N LYS A 5 -22.26 -31.25 69.70
CA LYS A 5 -21.07 -30.48 69.25
C LYS A 5 -20.79 -30.55 67.74
N PHE A 6 -21.27 -31.57 67.03
CA PHE A 6 -21.05 -31.69 65.58
C PHE A 6 -21.99 -30.82 64.74
N ARG A 7 -23.20 -30.48 65.23
CA ARG A 7 -24.17 -29.66 64.50
C ARG A 7 -23.73 -28.20 64.34
N ASN A 8 -22.90 -27.68 65.25
CA ASN A 8 -22.40 -26.31 65.17
C ASN A 8 -21.15 -26.17 64.29
N TYR A 9 -20.44 -27.26 63.98
CA TYR A 9 -19.30 -27.21 63.07
C TYR A 9 -19.75 -27.16 61.60
N SER A 10 -20.78 -27.94 61.22
CA SER A 10 -21.29 -27.95 59.84
C SER A 10 -21.91 -26.60 59.43
N LYS A 11 -22.72 -25.97 60.29
CA LYS A 11 -23.32 -24.65 60.02
C LYS A 11 -22.27 -23.52 59.87
N LYS A 12 -21.11 -23.65 60.52
CA LYS A 12 -20.04 -22.64 60.50
C LYS A 12 -19.14 -22.77 59.26
N VAL A 13 -19.05 -23.96 58.67
CA VAL A 13 -18.29 -24.19 57.43
C VAL A 13 -19.12 -23.81 56.21
N GLU A 14 -20.43 -24.13 56.17
CA GLU A 14 -21.33 -23.70 55.08
C GLU A 14 -21.49 -22.18 54.99
N THR A 15 -21.52 -21.46 56.12
CA THR A 15 -21.62 -19.99 56.12
C THR A 15 -20.33 -19.27 55.71
N ASN A 16 -19.18 -19.96 55.70
CA ASN A 16 -17.91 -19.38 55.28
C ASN A 16 -17.55 -19.66 53.81
N LEU A 17 -18.13 -20.69 53.18
CA LEU A 17 -17.96 -20.96 51.74
C LEU A 17 -18.87 -20.09 50.85
N ALA A 18 -19.95 -19.53 51.42
CA ALA A 18 -20.92 -18.69 50.71
C ALA A 18 -20.67 -17.17 50.82
N LYS A 19 -19.57 -16.73 51.44
CA LYS A 19 -19.15 -15.32 51.31
C LYS A 19 -18.33 -15.17 50.04
N ALA A 20 -19.08 -14.97 48.97
CA ALA A 20 -18.63 -14.61 47.64
C ALA A 20 -17.40 -13.68 47.66
N ILE A 21 -16.41 -14.01 46.84
CA ILE A 21 -15.33 -13.12 46.43
C ILE A 21 -16.00 -11.95 45.66
N LYS A 22 -16.44 -10.92 46.38
CA LYS A 22 -17.12 -9.73 45.82
C LYS A 22 -16.20 -8.53 45.64
N GLN A 23 -14.89 -8.75 45.64
CA GLN A 23 -13.94 -7.70 45.33
C GLN A 23 -12.90 -8.22 44.36
N ILE A 24 -13.25 -8.19 43.07
CA ILE A 24 -12.24 -8.03 42.04
C ILE A 24 -11.73 -6.59 42.22
N LYS A 25 -10.62 -6.44 42.95
CA LYS A 25 -9.93 -5.16 43.04
C LYS A 25 -9.30 -4.94 41.68
N LYS A 26 -9.98 -4.20 40.80
CA LYS A 26 -9.41 -3.75 39.54
C LYS A 26 -8.25 -2.83 39.92
N GLU A 27 -7.03 -3.31 39.80
CA GLU A 27 -5.85 -2.45 39.91
C GLU A 27 -5.93 -1.45 38.77
N ILE A 28 -6.34 -0.23 39.10
CA ILE A 28 -6.28 0.89 38.18
C ILE A 28 -4.81 1.29 38.18
N PRO A 29 -4.09 1.13 37.06
CA PRO A 29 -2.68 1.43 37.04
C PRO A 29 -2.50 2.92 37.37
N THR A 30 -1.50 3.21 38.21
CA THR A 30 -1.14 4.60 38.49
C THR A 30 -0.61 5.26 37.21
N PRO A 31 -0.73 6.59 37.04
CA PRO A 31 -0.23 7.29 35.84
C PRO A 31 1.23 6.96 35.53
N GLU A 32 2.06 6.77 36.56
CA GLU A 32 3.45 6.37 36.43
C GLU A 32 3.61 4.94 35.89
N GLN A 33 2.73 4.02 36.29
CA GLN A 33 2.71 2.64 35.78
C GLN A 33 2.19 2.59 34.33
N GLU A 34 1.19 3.39 33.97
CA GLU A 34 0.72 3.50 32.58
C GLU A 34 1.82 4.07 31.67
N GLN A 35 2.53 5.10 32.13
CA GLN A 35 3.62 5.69 31.36
C GLN A 35 4.80 4.71 31.19
N ALA A 36 5.17 3.99 32.25
CA ALA A 36 6.22 2.98 32.19
C ALA A 36 5.85 1.83 31.22
N GLN A 37 4.59 1.39 31.25
CA GLN A 37 4.11 0.36 30.34
C GLN A 37 4.08 0.86 28.89
N ALA A 38 3.59 2.07 28.64
CA ALA A 38 3.55 2.66 27.30
C ALA A 38 4.97 2.80 26.70
N ILE A 39 5.95 3.23 27.49
CA ILE A 39 7.35 3.29 27.05
C ILE A 39 7.86 1.88 26.70
N THR A 40 7.57 0.89 27.55
CA THR A 40 7.98 -0.49 27.32
C THR A 40 7.36 -1.06 26.04
N ASP A 41 6.08 -0.80 25.80
CA ASP A 41 5.37 -1.26 24.61
C ASP A 41 5.89 -0.58 23.34
N ILE A 42 6.18 0.72 23.39
CA ILE A 42 6.81 1.45 22.28
C ILE A 42 8.20 0.87 21.99
N VAL A 43 9.03 0.65 23.02
CA VAL A 43 10.37 0.07 22.85
C VAL A 43 10.29 -1.34 22.26
N ALA A 44 9.35 -2.17 22.71
CA ALA A 44 9.14 -3.50 22.18
C ALA A 44 8.67 -3.46 20.71
N ALA A 45 7.72 -2.58 20.38
CA ALA A 45 7.26 -2.39 19.01
C ALA A 45 8.38 -1.91 18.09
N LEU A 46 9.23 -1.00 18.56
CA LEU A 46 10.39 -0.53 17.80
C LEU A 46 11.45 -1.63 17.64
N ALA A 47 11.72 -2.41 18.68
CA ALA A 47 12.67 -3.52 18.62
C ALA A 47 12.21 -4.62 17.65
N ASN A 48 10.93 -4.97 17.68
CA ASN A 48 10.34 -5.97 16.79
C ASN A 48 10.28 -5.52 15.33
N ASN A 49 10.31 -4.20 15.06
CA ASN A 49 10.27 -3.62 13.72
C ASN A 49 11.59 -2.94 13.33
N ARG A 50 12.71 -3.37 13.93
CA ARG A 50 14.02 -2.74 13.77
C ARG A 50 14.41 -2.50 12.30
N GLU A 51 14.22 -3.49 11.44
CA GLU A 51 14.61 -3.40 10.03
C GLU A 51 13.79 -2.34 9.28
N ALA A 52 12.47 -2.32 9.46
CA ALA A 52 11.59 -1.32 8.87
C ALA A 52 11.92 0.10 9.37
N ILE A 53 12.26 0.26 10.65
CA ILE A 53 12.66 1.54 11.23
C ILE A 53 14.00 2.01 10.65
N MET A 54 14.99 1.12 10.56
CA MET A 54 16.29 1.46 9.98
C MET A 54 16.17 1.83 8.49
N SER A 55 15.32 1.12 7.75
CA SER A 55 15.01 1.46 6.36
C SER A 55 14.33 2.83 6.25
N THR A 56 13.35 3.12 7.11
CA THR A 56 12.68 4.44 7.16
C THR A 56 13.67 5.56 7.49
N ILE A 57 14.55 5.36 8.48
CA ILE A 57 15.60 6.33 8.82
C ILE A 57 16.56 6.53 7.65
N SER A 58 16.92 5.47 6.93
CA SER A 58 17.75 5.56 5.73
C SER A 58 17.07 6.38 4.61
N ILE A 59 15.77 6.16 4.36
CA ILE A 59 14.99 6.94 3.39
C ILE A 59 14.93 8.40 3.82
N LEU A 60 14.61 8.69 5.08
CA LEU A 60 14.59 10.05 5.61
C LEU A 60 15.95 10.74 5.46
N LYS A 61 17.04 10.02 5.72
CA LYS A 61 18.39 10.54 5.51
C LYS A 61 18.67 10.85 4.03
N GLN A 62 18.33 9.94 3.11
CA GLN A 62 18.48 10.19 1.68
C GLN A 62 17.66 11.40 1.21
N LEU A 63 16.43 11.55 1.70
CA LEU A 63 15.58 12.71 1.43
C LEU A 63 16.19 14.01 1.99
N GLN A 64 16.84 13.95 3.16
CA GLN A 64 17.57 15.07 3.74
C GLN A 64 18.81 15.43 2.90
N ASP A 65 19.59 14.45 2.47
CA ASP A 65 20.81 14.63 1.70
C ASP A 65 20.54 15.29 0.34
N ILE A 66 19.42 14.92 -0.32
CA ILE A 66 18.99 15.56 -1.58
C ILE A 66 18.22 16.88 -1.37
N GLY A 67 18.14 17.36 -0.12
CA GLY A 67 17.59 18.68 0.21
C GLY A 67 16.06 18.77 0.19
N VAL A 68 15.33 17.65 0.22
CA VAL A 68 13.85 17.63 0.21
C VAL A 68 13.30 18.40 1.41
N PHE A 69 13.83 18.21 2.62
CA PHE A 69 13.36 18.95 3.79
C PHE A 69 13.65 20.45 3.69
N ASN A 70 14.76 20.85 3.07
CA ASN A 70 15.07 22.26 2.84
C ASN A 70 14.13 22.88 1.80
N ALA A 71 13.82 22.15 0.73
CA ALA A 71 12.84 22.56 -0.25
C ALA A 71 11.43 22.69 0.37
N LEU A 72 11.01 21.71 1.18
CA LEU A 72 9.75 21.75 1.90
C LEU A 72 9.68 22.93 2.88
N ASN A 73 10.74 23.18 3.66
CA ASN A 73 10.80 24.34 4.55
C ASN A 73 10.76 25.66 3.78
N GLY A 74 11.51 25.79 2.68
CA GLY A 74 11.46 26.98 1.82
C GLY A 74 10.10 27.20 1.17
N LEU A 75 9.37 26.13 0.82
CA LEU A 75 7.99 26.19 0.35
C LEU A 75 7.02 26.63 1.46
N LEU A 76 7.19 26.12 2.68
CA LEU A 76 6.35 26.48 3.84
C LEU A 76 6.59 27.93 4.33
N GLU A 77 7.83 28.40 4.25
CA GLU A 77 8.18 29.81 4.51
C GLU A 77 7.53 30.74 3.49
N LYS A 78 7.51 30.36 2.21
CA LYS A 78 6.90 31.12 1.11
C LYS A 78 5.48 30.67 0.73
N ARG A 79 4.78 30.01 1.67
CA ARG A 79 3.50 29.30 1.46
C ARG A 79 2.43 30.09 0.70
N VAL A 80 2.32 31.40 0.96
CA VAL A 80 1.26 32.24 0.36
C VAL A 80 1.59 32.61 -1.08
N ASP A 81 2.83 33.02 -1.37
CA ASP A 81 3.19 33.52 -2.68
C ASP A 81 3.36 32.39 -3.71
N VAL A 82 3.97 31.27 -3.32
CA VAL A 82 4.18 30.12 -4.22
C VAL A 82 2.86 29.40 -4.49
N GLY A 83 2.03 29.21 -3.46
CA GLY A 83 0.74 28.54 -3.59
C GLY A 83 -0.24 29.30 -4.48
N VAL A 84 -0.33 30.62 -4.32
CA VAL A 84 -1.22 31.47 -5.14
C VAL A 84 -0.76 31.51 -6.60
N ILE A 85 0.54 31.58 -6.86
CA ILE A 85 1.07 31.57 -8.24
C ILE A 85 0.84 30.20 -8.90
N ALA A 86 1.14 29.11 -8.19
CA ALA A 86 0.92 27.75 -8.70
C ALA A 86 -0.56 27.47 -9.02
N ILE A 87 -1.48 27.85 -8.11
CA ILE A 87 -2.92 27.68 -8.35
C ILE A 87 -3.39 28.57 -9.51
N LYS A 88 -2.91 29.80 -9.63
CA LYS A 88 -3.23 30.66 -10.78
C LYS A 88 -2.75 30.06 -12.09
N GLN A 89 -1.59 29.41 -12.10
CA GLN A 89 -1.00 28.79 -13.28
C GLN A 89 -1.72 27.49 -13.67
N ILE A 90 -2.14 26.70 -12.68
CA ILE A 90 -2.99 25.51 -12.86
C ILE A 90 -4.39 25.90 -13.33
N ASN A 91 -4.93 27.03 -12.87
CA ASN A 91 -6.25 27.52 -13.30
C ASN A 91 -6.25 28.21 -14.65
N GLN A 92 -5.08 28.37 -15.31
CA GLN A 92 -5.05 28.92 -16.66
C GLN A 92 -5.84 28.02 -17.63
N PRO A 93 -6.61 28.60 -18.59
CA PRO A 93 -7.37 27.83 -19.58
C PRO A 93 -6.51 26.83 -20.37
N SER A 94 -5.23 27.16 -20.60
CA SER A 94 -4.24 26.29 -21.23
C SER A 94 -4.01 24.98 -20.48
N MET A 95 -4.25 24.96 -19.17
CA MET A 95 -4.02 23.82 -18.30
C MET A 95 -5.28 22.97 -18.07
N HIS A 96 -6.47 23.49 -18.40
CA HIS A 96 -7.76 22.78 -18.18
C HIS A 96 -7.79 21.42 -18.87
N ASN A 97 -7.33 21.33 -20.11
CA ASN A 97 -7.29 20.07 -20.86
C ASN A 97 -6.26 19.08 -20.26
N THR A 98 -5.09 19.57 -19.87
CA THR A 98 -4.04 18.74 -19.25
C THR A 98 -4.51 18.16 -17.92
N ILE A 99 -5.13 18.98 -17.07
CA ILE A 99 -5.68 18.55 -15.78
C ILE A 99 -6.80 17.54 -16.00
N LYS A 100 -7.73 17.85 -16.92
CA LYS A 100 -8.83 16.95 -17.24
C LYS A 100 -8.32 15.60 -17.75
N SER A 101 -7.36 15.59 -18.66
CA SER A 101 -6.73 14.37 -19.15
C SER A 101 -5.98 13.62 -18.04
N GLY A 102 -5.23 14.33 -17.19
CA GLY A 102 -4.51 13.74 -16.07
C GLY A 102 -5.44 13.08 -15.05
N ILE A 103 -6.53 13.75 -14.66
CA ILE A 103 -7.56 13.19 -13.78
C ILE A 103 -8.20 11.96 -14.44
N ASN A 104 -8.50 12.02 -15.75
CA ASN A 104 -9.06 10.88 -16.46
C ASN A 104 -8.11 9.67 -16.47
N VAL A 105 -6.81 9.88 -16.68
CA VAL A 105 -5.79 8.83 -16.60
C VAL A 105 -5.71 8.26 -15.18
N MET A 106 -5.70 9.10 -14.15
CA MET A 106 -5.70 8.65 -12.75
C MET A 106 -6.95 7.85 -12.40
N ASN A 107 -8.13 8.30 -12.85
CA ASN A 107 -9.38 7.58 -12.67
C ASN A 107 -9.36 6.24 -13.39
N PHE A 108 -8.84 6.19 -14.62
CA PHE A 108 -8.65 4.94 -15.36
C PHE A 108 -7.75 3.98 -14.59
N LEU A 109 -6.56 4.42 -14.15
CA LEU A 109 -5.63 3.61 -13.37
C LEU A 109 -6.26 3.11 -12.06
N GLY A 110 -7.07 3.94 -11.40
CA GLY A 110 -7.78 3.58 -10.17
C GLY A 110 -8.93 2.57 -10.37
N GLN A 111 -9.45 2.44 -11.59
CA GLN A 111 -10.48 1.45 -11.94
C GLN A 111 -9.89 0.09 -12.35
N LEU A 112 -8.59 0.03 -12.66
CA LEU A 112 -7.93 -1.22 -13.02
C LEU A 112 -7.84 -2.15 -11.81
N ASN A 113 -7.99 -3.45 -12.05
CA ASN A 113 -7.68 -4.45 -11.05
C ASN A 113 -6.16 -4.40 -10.72
N PRO A 114 -5.77 -4.22 -9.45
CA PRO A 114 -4.36 -4.08 -9.07
C PRO A 114 -3.50 -5.29 -9.45
N ASP A 115 -4.03 -6.51 -9.34
CA ASP A 115 -3.30 -7.74 -9.66
C ASP A 115 -3.02 -7.83 -11.17
N GLN A 116 -4.01 -7.49 -12.00
CA GLN A 116 -3.86 -7.46 -13.46
C GLN A 116 -2.86 -6.38 -13.90
N LEU A 117 -2.93 -5.19 -13.29
CA LEU A 117 -1.98 -4.12 -13.55
C LEU A 117 -0.55 -4.55 -13.18
N GLN A 118 -0.37 -5.20 -12.02
CA GLN A 118 0.93 -5.71 -11.59
C GLN A 118 1.49 -6.74 -12.57
N ILE A 119 0.66 -7.67 -13.06
CA ILE A 119 1.06 -8.66 -14.07
C ILE A 119 1.53 -7.97 -15.35
N MET A 120 0.78 -6.97 -15.84
CA MET A 120 1.16 -6.20 -17.04
C MET A 120 2.48 -5.45 -16.85
N LEU A 121 2.65 -4.75 -15.72
CA LEU A 121 3.87 -4.00 -15.41
C LEU A 121 5.09 -4.92 -15.28
N ASN A 122 4.93 -6.10 -14.67
CA ASN A 122 5.98 -7.12 -14.61
C ASN A 122 6.34 -7.64 -16.00
N GLY A 123 5.34 -7.89 -16.85
CA GLY A 123 5.55 -8.31 -18.23
C GLY A 123 6.33 -7.29 -19.07
N VAL A 124 5.97 -6.00 -18.95
CA VAL A 124 6.68 -4.89 -19.61
C VAL A 124 8.12 -4.78 -19.09
N SER A 125 8.31 -4.83 -17.77
CA SER A 125 9.64 -4.76 -17.15
C SER A 125 10.54 -5.90 -17.65
N ARG A 126 10.02 -7.13 -17.69
CA ARG A 126 10.74 -8.28 -18.22
C ARG A 126 11.05 -8.17 -19.71
N GLY A 127 10.15 -7.55 -20.48
CA GLY A 127 10.37 -7.24 -21.89
C GLY A 127 11.52 -6.24 -22.10
N LEU A 128 11.62 -5.21 -21.26
CA LEU A 128 12.70 -4.23 -21.29
C LEU A 128 14.05 -4.84 -20.91
N GLU A 129 14.09 -5.73 -19.92
CA GLU A 129 15.29 -6.52 -19.59
C GLU A 129 15.76 -7.35 -20.79
N LYS A 130 14.83 -8.07 -21.44
CA LYS A 130 15.12 -8.85 -22.64
C LYS A 130 15.60 -7.99 -23.81
N PHE A 131 15.06 -6.79 -23.95
CA PHE A 131 15.54 -5.83 -24.94
C PHE A 131 16.99 -5.43 -24.66
N GLY A 132 17.32 -5.08 -23.41
CA GLY A 132 18.70 -4.79 -22.99
C GLY A 132 19.67 -5.93 -23.29
N GLU A 133 19.32 -7.17 -22.90
CA GLU A 133 20.14 -8.37 -23.17
C GLU A 133 20.42 -8.57 -24.68
N ASN A 134 19.44 -8.31 -25.54
CA ASN A 134 19.58 -8.48 -26.98
C ASN A 134 20.45 -7.39 -27.62
N VAL A 135 20.36 -6.16 -27.11
CA VAL A 135 21.20 -5.03 -27.54
C VAL A 135 22.66 -5.31 -27.15
N GLU A 136 22.92 -5.76 -25.92
CA GLU A 136 24.27 -6.11 -25.46
C GLU A 136 24.90 -7.24 -26.29
N LYS A 137 24.11 -8.24 -26.68
CA LYS A 137 24.58 -9.38 -27.50
C LYS A 137 24.70 -9.05 -28.99
N ASN A 138 24.34 -7.83 -29.42
CA ASN A 138 24.26 -7.40 -30.81
C ASN A 138 23.47 -8.39 -31.69
N GLU A 139 22.48 -9.07 -31.10
CA GLU A 139 21.70 -10.10 -31.79
C GLU A 139 20.67 -9.42 -32.69
N ARG A 140 20.99 -9.34 -33.99
CA ARG A 140 20.01 -8.93 -34.99
C ARG A 140 18.89 -9.98 -35.07
N VAL A 141 17.68 -9.55 -34.81
CA VAL A 141 16.50 -10.39 -34.98
C VAL A 141 16.26 -10.59 -36.49
N SER A 142 16.47 -11.81 -36.98
CA SER A 142 16.18 -12.16 -38.38
C SER A 142 14.70 -12.49 -38.57
N LEU A 143 14.16 -12.26 -39.78
CA LEU A 143 12.76 -12.60 -40.12
C LEU A 143 12.45 -14.09 -39.90
N TRP A 144 13.45 -14.96 -40.10
CA TRP A 144 13.34 -16.39 -39.79
C TRP A 144 13.23 -16.65 -38.28
N LYS A 145 14.05 -15.97 -37.46
CA LYS A 145 13.98 -16.04 -36.00
C LYS A 145 12.61 -15.54 -35.52
N LEU A 146 12.06 -14.47 -36.09
CA LEU A 146 10.69 -13.98 -35.77
C LEU A 146 9.62 -15.02 -36.08
N GLY A 147 9.62 -15.59 -37.29
CA GLY A 147 8.65 -16.62 -37.66
C GLY A 147 8.73 -17.85 -36.75
N ASN A 148 9.93 -18.25 -36.35
CA ASN A 148 10.12 -19.37 -35.44
C ASN A 148 9.76 -19.01 -33.97
N SER A 149 9.94 -17.76 -33.57
CA SER A 149 9.55 -17.25 -32.23
C SER A 149 8.06 -17.35 -31.98
N VAL A 150 7.21 -17.23 -33.01
CA VAL A 150 5.76 -17.44 -32.88
C VAL A 150 5.42 -18.88 -32.47
N ARG A 151 6.35 -19.84 -32.55
CA ARG A 151 6.15 -21.19 -32.02
C ARG A 151 6.40 -21.30 -30.52
N ASN A 152 7.09 -20.33 -29.93
CA ASN A 152 7.35 -20.27 -28.50
C ASN A 152 6.05 -19.92 -27.74
N GLU A 153 5.76 -20.67 -26.68
CA GLU A 153 4.56 -20.50 -25.86
C GLU A 153 4.44 -19.08 -25.28
N ASN A 154 5.52 -18.51 -24.75
CA ASN A 154 5.52 -17.17 -24.16
C ASN A 154 5.18 -16.09 -25.20
N VAL A 155 5.71 -16.24 -26.42
CA VAL A 155 5.44 -15.31 -27.53
C VAL A 155 3.99 -15.42 -27.99
N ARG A 156 3.45 -16.65 -28.08
CA ARG A 156 2.03 -16.87 -28.41
C ARG A 156 1.10 -16.25 -27.39
N THR A 157 1.39 -16.45 -26.11
CA THR A 157 0.60 -15.87 -25.01
C THR A 157 0.58 -14.34 -25.11
N ALA A 158 1.75 -13.70 -25.27
CA ALA A 158 1.83 -12.24 -25.41
C ALA A 158 1.09 -11.71 -26.65
N LEU A 159 1.21 -12.40 -27.79
CA LEU A 159 0.46 -12.04 -29.01
C LEU A 159 -1.04 -12.20 -28.81
N GLY A 160 -1.49 -13.29 -28.19
CA GLY A 160 -2.91 -13.51 -27.88
C GLY A 160 -3.47 -12.43 -26.95
N THR A 161 -2.74 -12.06 -25.90
CA THR A 161 -3.11 -10.95 -25.01
C THR A 161 -3.20 -9.63 -25.75
N MET A 162 -2.23 -9.32 -26.63
CA MET A 162 -2.25 -8.09 -27.43
C MET A 162 -3.44 -8.06 -28.39
N LEU A 163 -3.74 -9.18 -29.05
CA LEU A 163 -4.90 -9.28 -29.94
C LEU A 163 -6.21 -9.08 -29.18
N GLY A 164 -6.37 -9.70 -28.00
CA GLY A 164 -7.56 -9.50 -27.17
C GLY A 164 -7.72 -8.06 -26.69
N LEU A 165 -6.62 -7.38 -26.36
CA LEU A 165 -6.63 -5.94 -26.03
C LEU A 165 -7.10 -5.10 -27.23
N LEU A 166 -6.57 -5.38 -28.43
CA LEU A 166 -6.97 -4.69 -29.66
C LEU A 166 -8.44 -4.94 -30.01
N GLU A 167 -8.94 -6.16 -29.79
CA GLU A 167 -10.35 -6.52 -30.00
C GLU A 167 -11.26 -5.70 -29.09
N GLY A 168 -10.97 -5.65 -27.78
CA GLY A 168 -11.75 -4.86 -26.82
C GLY A 168 -11.73 -3.35 -27.12
N MET A 169 -10.61 -2.80 -27.59
CA MET A 169 -10.56 -1.41 -28.08
C MET A 169 -11.48 -1.19 -29.28
N GLY A 170 -11.47 -2.13 -30.23
CA GLY A 170 -12.32 -2.09 -31.42
C GLY A 170 -13.82 -2.12 -31.09
N GLU A 171 -14.22 -2.88 -30.08
CA GLU A 171 -15.61 -2.92 -29.61
C GLU A 171 -16.11 -1.56 -29.11
N VAL A 172 -15.29 -0.86 -28.32
CA VAL A 172 -15.62 0.48 -27.81
C VAL A 172 -15.74 1.49 -28.95
N PHE A 173 -14.77 1.51 -29.87
CA PHE A 173 -14.80 2.45 -31.00
C PHE A 173 -16.01 2.23 -31.91
N GLN A 174 -16.43 0.97 -32.11
CA GLN A 174 -17.63 0.66 -32.88
C GLN A 174 -18.92 1.03 -32.15
N ARG A 175 -18.98 0.90 -30.83
CA ARG A 175 -20.12 1.34 -30.01
C ARG A 175 -20.27 2.86 -30.08
N ASP A 176 -19.20 3.62 -29.83
CA ASP A 176 -19.25 5.08 -29.81
C ASP A 176 -19.61 5.66 -31.19
N LYS A 177 -19.16 5.01 -32.28
CA LYS A 177 -19.55 5.38 -33.63
C LYS A 177 -21.06 5.19 -33.91
N LYS A 178 -21.73 4.24 -33.25
CA LYS A 178 -23.18 4.01 -33.40
C LYS A 178 -24.02 4.99 -32.59
N GLU A 179 -23.49 5.60 -31.53
CA GLU A 179 -24.20 6.61 -30.73
C GLU A 179 -24.05 8.04 -31.30
N LEU A 180 -23.14 8.23 -32.24
CA LEU A 180 -22.91 9.51 -32.95
C LEU A 180 -23.72 9.66 -34.25
N HIS A 181 -24.53 8.66 -34.61
CA HIS A 181 -25.41 8.63 -35.79
C HIS A 181 -26.86 8.37 -35.37
#